data_AF-A0A8T1BD49-F1
#
_entry.id   AF-A0A8T1BD49-F1
#
_cell.length_a   1.000
_cell.length_b   1.000
_cell.length_c   1.000
_cell.angle_alpha   90.00
_cell.angle_beta   90.00
_cell.angle_gamma   90.00
#
_symmetry.space_group_name_H-M   'P 1'
#
loop_
_entity.id
_entity.type
_entity.pdbx_description
1 polymer ?
#
loop_
_entity_poly.entity_id
_entity_poly.type
_entity_poly.pdbx_seq_one_letter_code
_entity_poly.pdbx_strand_id
1 'polypeptide(L)'
;MTPHAVEIDNADEGREVTTKDVRDACISTKTQQAYRGSLRAMSKWIVDTRKHESPAFFDINGEIDLKRFTMAEFESFLLEKRKTVGVSTLNEYRNALKDLYRRKDVPLPTAYEKNMATFFSGLKRMQAAKYQSGTPRESGKYPLPYSMYHQLCSATLARQDAGFAHLFLTTQWNLMCRFESVQTLCTEHLSAHDDSVGCVTYKSKTNQEGKGPKDPRHMYANPQSPTTC
;
A
#
# COMPACT_ATOMS: atom_id res chain seq x y z
N MET A 1 -31.27 -46.24 8.51
CA MET A 1 -30.03 -45.50 8.81
C MET A 1 -30.05 -44.25 7.94
N THR A 2 -30.36 -43.12 8.56
CA THR A 2 -30.54 -41.80 7.94
C THR A 2 -29.20 -41.20 7.52
N PRO A 3 -29.13 -40.44 6.40
CA PRO A 3 -27.94 -39.65 6.07
C PRO A 3 -27.90 -38.39 6.93
N HIS A 4 -26.79 -38.18 7.64
CA HIS A 4 -26.49 -36.92 8.32
C HIS A 4 -26.18 -35.84 7.27
N ALA A 5 -27.06 -34.86 7.15
CA ALA A 5 -26.75 -33.59 6.51
C ALA A 5 -25.74 -32.85 7.39
N VAL A 6 -24.64 -32.41 6.79
CA VAL A 6 -23.72 -31.45 7.40
C VAL A 6 -24.37 -30.07 7.24
N GLU A 7 -24.89 -29.53 8.33
CA GLU A 7 -25.31 -28.13 8.39
C GLU A 7 -24.06 -27.25 8.25
N ILE A 8 -23.96 -26.57 7.11
CA ILE A 8 -23.02 -25.47 6.92
C ILE A 8 -23.67 -24.27 7.60
N ASP A 9 -23.15 -23.94 8.77
CA ASP A 9 -23.57 -22.79 9.58
C ASP A 9 -23.17 -21.50 8.83
N ASN A 10 -24.08 -21.02 7.97
CA ASN A 10 -23.98 -19.72 7.28
C ASN A 10 -24.27 -18.59 8.29
N ALA A 11 -23.32 -18.33 9.18
CA ALA A 11 -23.36 -17.20 10.09
C ALA A 11 -22.63 -15.97 9.48
N ASP A 12 -23.14 -15.45 8.36
CA ASP A 12 -22.81 -14.09 7.88
C ASP A 12 -23.98 -13.42 7.16
N GLU A 13 -25.20 -13.60 7.68
CA GLU A 13 -26.36 -12.82 7.24
C GLU A 13 -26.85 -11.94 8.40
N GLY A 14 -26.74 -10.62 8.22
CA GLY A 14 -27.55 -9.67 9.00
C GLY A 14 -26.81 -8.52 9.70
N ARG A 15 -25.53 -8.24 9.44
CA ARG A 15 -24.93 -7.00 9.96
C ARG A 15 -25.43 -5.80 9.13
N GLU A 16 -26.32 -5.02 9.74
CA GLU A 16 -26.83 -3.78 9.16
C GLU A 16 -25.67 -2.82 8.83
N VAL A 17 -25.52 -2.49 7.55
CA VAL A 17 -24.42 -1.64 7.05
C VAL A 17 -24.69 -0.19 7.48
N THR A 18 -23.85 0.35 8.35
CA THR A 18 -24.00 1.74 8.83
C THR A 18 -23.44 2.74 7.82
N THR A 19 -23.86 4.01 7.90
CA THR A 19 -23.27 5.12 7.13
C THR A 19 -21.75 5.23 7.34
N LYS A 20 -21.28 4.84 8.53
CA LYS A 20 -19.85 4.77 8.86
C LYS A 20 -19.17 3.63 8.08
N ASP A 21 -19.78 2.46 8.00
CA ASP A 21 -19.26 1.33 7.23
C ASP A 21 -19.15 1.66 5.74
N VAL A 22 -20.14 2.37 5.17
CA VAL A 22 -20.08 2.85 3.77
C VAL A 22 -18.96 3.86 3.57
N ARG A 23 -18.80 4.83 4.49
CA ARG A 23 -17.73 5.85 4.42
C ARG A 23 -16.33 5.24 4.61
N ASP A 24 -16.22 4.22 5.46
CA ASP A 24 -14.96 3.52 5.72
C ASP A 24 -14.60 2.60 4.55
N ALA A 25 -15.59 2.03 3.85
CA ALA A 25 -15.38 1.23 2.64
C ALA A 25 -14.77 2.03 1.47
N CYS A 26 -14.86 3.36 1.49
CA CYS A 26 -14.18 4.22 0.52
C CYS A 26 -12.64 4.11 0.56
N ILE A 27 -12.07 3.50 1.60
CA ILE A 27 -10.64 3.23 1.68
C ILE A 27 -10.39 1.79 2.13
N SER A 28 -9.41 1.13 1.48
CA SER A 28 -9.02 -0.25 1.84
C SER A 28 -8.66 -0.39 3.33
N THR A 29 -8.95 -1.56 3.89
CA THR A 29 -8.60 -1.93 5.28
C THR A 29 -7.12 -1.72 5.58
N LYS A 30 -6.25 -2.06 4.62
CA LYS A 30 -4.79 -1.84 4.69
C LYS A 30 -4.44 -0.35 4.87
N THR A 31 -5.13 0.52 4.16
CA THR A 31 -4.93 1.98 4.29
C THR A 31 -5.47 2.50 5.62
N GLN A 32 -6.63 2.02 6.07
CA GLN A 32 -7.15 2.39 7.40
C GLN A 32 -6.17 2.01 8.51
N GLN A 33 -5.58 0.81 8.44
CA GLN A 33 -4.56 0.36 9.39
C GLN A 33 -3.30 1.24 9.32
N ALA A 34 -2.84 1.57 8.11
CA ALA A 34 -1.72 2.50 7.92
C ALA A 34 -2.00 3.87 8.56
N TYR A 35 -3.19 4.44 8.32
CA TYR A 35 -3.58 5.72 8.91
C TYR A 35 -3.70 5.67 10.43
N ARG A 36 -4.21 4.58 11.01
CA ARG A 36 -4.19 4.38 12.46
C ARG A 36 -2.77 4.38 13.00
N GLY A 37 -1.84 3.71 12.33
CA GLY A 37 -0.41 3.74 12.66
C GLY A 37 0.17 5.16 12.60
N SER A 38 -0.12 5.89 11.52
CA SER A 38 0.29 7.29 11.34
C SER A 38 -0.23 8.20 12.44
N LEU A 39 -1.52 8.08 12.82
CA LEU A 39 -2.14 8.88 13.88
C LEU A 39 -1.57 8.55 15.26
N ARG A 40 -1.26 7.28 15.53
CA ARG A 40 -0.55 6.88 16.76
C ARG A 40 0.84 7.50 16.85
N ALA A 41 1.57 7.55 15.73
CA ALA A 41 2.89 8.18 15.70
C ALA A 41 2.82 9.70 15.96
N MET A 42 1.79 10.38 15.42
CA MET A 42 1.51 11.78 15.73
C MET A 42 1.16 11.97 17.21
N SER A 43 0.26 11.15 17.75
CA SER A 43 -0.17 11.19 19.16
C SER A 43 1.00 11.00 20.12
N LYS A 44 1.88 10.03 19.83
CA LYS A 44 3.11 9.82 20.60
C LYS A 44 4.01 11.05 20.59
N TRP A 45 4.22 11.64 19.41
CA TRP A 45 5.04 12.85 19.29
C TRP A 45 4.46 14.04 20.08
N ILE A 46 3.13 14.20 20.08
CA ILE A 46 2.45 15.23 20.88
C ILE A 46 2.75 15.03 22.37
N VAL A 47 2.58 13.81 22.87
CA VAL A 47 2.86 13.47 24.29
C VAL A 47 4.32 13.76 24.64
N ASP A 48 5.25 13.31 23.79
CA ASP A 48 6.69 13.48 24.03
C ASP A 48 7.12 14.96 24.01
N THR A 49 6.52 15.77 23.13
CA THR A 49 6.91 17.18 22.91
C THR A 49 6.22 18.15 23.87
N ARG A 50 4.92 17.92 24.15
CA ARG A 50 4.07 18.83 24.93
C ARG A 50 3.93 18.45 26.40
N LYS A 51 4.34 17.23 26.77
CA LYS A 51 4.38 16.74 28.17
C LYS A 51 3.08 17.06 28.93
N HIS A 52 3.12 17.98 29.89
CA HIS A 52 1.96 18.36 30.73
C HIS A 52 0.83 19.04 29.95
N GLU A 53 1.11 19.67 28.81
CA GLU A 53 0.09 20.29 27.95
C GLU A 53 -0.53 19.29 26.96
N SER A 54 0.03 18.07 26.86
CA SER A 54 -0.44 17.07 25.90
C SER A 54 -1.92 16.68 26.03
N PRO A 55 -2.56 16.61 27.22
CA PRO A 55 -3.97 16.27 27.32
C PRO A 55 -4.89 17.26 26.59
N ALA A 56 -4.46 18.52 26.42
CA ALA A 56 -5.24 19.53 25.70
C ALA A 56 -5.28 19.30 24.18
N PHE A 57 -4.47 18.37 23.64
CA PHE A 57 -4.43 18.02 22.22
C PHE A 57 -5.28 16.79 21.88
N PHE A 58 -5.97 16.20 22.85
CA PHE A 58 -6.82 15.04 22.65
C PHE A 58 -8.27 15.36 23.00
N ASP A 59 -9.21 14.79 22.25
CA ASP A 59 -10.62 14.88 22.55
C ASP A 59 -11.06 13.84 23.59
N ILE A 60 -12.36 13.81 23.89
CA ILE A 60 -12.96 12.89 24.87
C ILE A 60 -12.75 11.40 24.51
N ASN A 61 -12.46 11.08 23.24
CA ASN A 61 -12.24 9.73 22.77
C ASN A 61 -10.74 9.37 22.73
N GLY A 62 -9.86 10.28 23.14
CA GLY A 62 -8.41 10.11 23.06
C GLY A 62 -7.85 10.26 21.65
N GLU A 63 -8.62 10.80 20.70
CA GLU A 63 -8.12 11.12 19.36
C GLU A 63 -7.60 12.55 19.31
N ILE A 64 -6.72 12.85 18.34
CA ILE A 64 -6.16 14.19 18.15
C ILE A 64 -7.29 15.22 17.95
N ASP A 65 -7.31 16.26 18.77
CA ASP A 65 -8.20 17.41 18.63
C ASP A 65 -7.69 18.33 17.51
N LEU A 66 -8.45 18.38 16.40
CA LEU A 66 -8.13 19.15 15.20
C LEU A 66 -8.17 20.66 15.43
N LYS A 67 -8.81 21.15 16.50
CA LYS A 67 -8.80 22.58 16.86
C LYS A 67 -7.48 23.00 17.50
N ARG A 68 -6.86 22.09 18.22
CA ARG A 68 -5.62 22.32 19.00
C ARG A 68 -4.38 21.91 18.22
N PHE A 69 -4.47 20.83 17.45
CA PHE A 69 -3.40 20.37 16.58
C PHE A 69 -3.37 21.19 15.27
N THR A 70 -2.73 22.35 15.35
CA THR A 70 -2.66 23.31 14.24
C THR A 70 -1.73 22.85 13.11
N MET A 71 -1.76 23.59 12.00
CA MET A 71 -0.82 23.37 10.88
C MET A 71 0.65 23.51 11.29
N ALA A 72 0.97 24.44 12.19
CA ALA A 72 2.34 24.64 12.65
C ALA A 72 2.84 23.45 13.50
N GLU A 73 1.96 22.85 14.29
CA GLU A 73 2.26 21.61 15.03
C GLU A 73 2.51 20.47 14.06
N PHE A 74 1.68 20.35 13.03
CA PHE A 74 1.86 19.30 12.02
C PHE A 74 3.15 19.45 11.22
N GLU A 75 3.51 20.68 10.82
CA GLU A 75 4.79 20.95 10.15
C GLU A 75 5.98 20.61 11.05
N SER A 76 5.91 20.96 12.34
CA SER A 76 6.93 20.61 13.33
C SER A 76 7.09 19.09 13.48
N PHE A 77 5.98 18.37 13.54
CA PHE A 77 5.96 16.90 13.52
C PHE A 77 6.62 16.35 12.25
N LEU A 78 6.27 16.87 11.07
CA LEU A 78 6.84 16.41 9.79
C LEU A 78 8.34 16.68 9.70
N LEU A 79 8.82 17.83 10.19
CA LEU A 79 10.25 18.16 10.24
C LEU A 79 11.01 17.23 11.18
N GLU A 80 10.45 16.90 12.34
CA GLU A 80 11.05 15.93 13.27
C GLU A 80 11.14 14.54 12.62
N LYS A 81 10.05 14.08 12.00
CA LYS A 81 10.03 12.78 11.31
C LYS A 81 10.95 12.76 10.09
N ARG A 82 11.12 13.88 9.38
CA ARG A 82 12.00 13.96 8.21
C ARG A 82 13.44 13.54 8.51
N LYS A 83 13.89 13.69 9.75
CA LYS A 83 15.22 13.24 10.20
C LYS A 83 15.40 11.72 10.08
N THR A 84 14.32 10.95 10.15
CA THR A 84 14.34 9.49 10.19
C THR A 84 13.59 8.81 9.05
N VAL A 85 12.70 9.51 8.34
CA VAL A 85 11.87 8.93 7.28
C VAL A 85 11.87 9.72 5.97
N GLY A 86 11.59 9.01 4.87
CA GLY A 86 11.47 9.56 3.53
C GLY A 86 10.21 10.39 3.29
N VAL A 87 10.21 11.20 2.22
CA VAL A 87 9.08 12.06 1.82
C VAL A 87 7.79 11.26 1.56
N SER A 88 7.89 10.01 1.10
CA SER A 88 6.74 9.12 0.90
C SER A 88 5.99 8.86 2.21
N THR A 89 6.70 8.49 3.27
CA THR A 89 6.14 8.27 4.61
C THR A 89 5.56 9.55 5.20
N LEU A 90 6.19 10.70 4.94
CA LEU A 90 5.63 11.99 5.33
C LEU A 90 4.27 12.25 4.68
N ASN A 91 4.11 11.85 3.41
CA ASN A 91 2.84 11.98 2.71
C ASN A 91 1.76 11.03 3.28
N GLU A 92 2.15 9.89 3.85
CA GLU A 92 1.22 9.02 4.59
C GLU A 92 0.67 9.71 5.84
N TYR A 93 1.50 10.41 6.61
CA TYR A 93 1.02 11.21 7.74
C TYR A 93 0.05 12.31 7.29
N ARG A 94 0.35 13.00 6.18
CA ARG A 94 -0.56 14.00 5.59
C ARG A 94 -1.91 13.40 5.25
N ASN A 95 -1.91 12.26 4.57
CA ASN A 95 -3.14 11.59 4.18
C ASN A 95 -3.93 11.09 5.39
N ALA A 96 -3.26 10.56 6.41
CA ALA A 96 -3.88 10.12 7.65
C ALA A 96 -4.54 11.29 8.42
N LEU A 97 -3.88 12.45 8.46
CA LEU A 97 -4.45 13.66 9.04
C LEU A 97 -5.66 14.15 8.24
N LYS A 98 -5.53 14.23 6.91
CA LYS A 98 -6.65 14.60 6.01
C LYS A 98 -7.85 13.66 6.18
N ASP A 99 -7.58 12.38 6.36
CA ASP A 99 -8.60 11.38 6.62
C ASP A 99 -9.26 11.52 8.00
N LEU A 100 -8.51 11.97 9.02
CA LEU A 100 -9.05 12.32 10.32
C LEU A 100 -10.02 13.52 10.25
N TYR A 101 -9.67 14.57 9.49
CA TYR A 101 -10.60 15.67 9.20
C TYR A 101 -11.90 15.17 8.59
N ARG A 102 -11.80 14.29 7.59
CA ARG A 102 -12.97 13.66 6.96
C ARG A 102 -13.79 12.83 7.95
N ARG A 103 -13.16 12.00 8.79
CA ARG A 103 -13.83 11.13 9.76
C ARG A 103 -14.56 11.92 10.86
N LYS A 104 -14.01 13.07 11.27
CA LYS A 104 -14.63 13.98 12.25
C LYS A 104 -15.61 14.97 11.63
N ASP A 105 -15.82 14.91 10.31
CA ASP A 105 -16.66 15.84 9.55
C ASP A 105 -16.27 17.31 9.78
N VAL A 106 -14.96 17.57 9.95
CA VAL A 106 -14.40 18.90 10.14
C VAL A 106 -13.84 19.38 8.81
N PRO A 107 -14.21 20.57 8.31
CA PRO A 107 -13.66 21.09 7.08
C PRO A 107 -12.16 21.33 7.22
N LEU A 108 -11.41 21.01 6.17
CA LEU A 108 -9.99 21.36 6.11
C LEU A 108 -9.83 22.88 6.12
N PRO A 109 -8.81 23.43 6.80
CA PRO A 109 -8.49 24.85 6.72
C PRO A 109 -8.28 25.28 5.27
N THR A 110 -8.79 26.46 4.88
CA THR A 110 -8.75 26.95 3.47
C THR A 110 -7.34 26.97 2.88
N ALA A 111 -6.32 27.26 3.71
CA ALA A 111 -4.92 27.31 3.29
C ALA A 111 -4.21 25.94 3.31
N TYR A 112 -4.85 24.87 3.81
CA TYR A 112 -4.22 23.56 4.06
C TYR A 112 -3.55 23.00 2.81
N GLU A 113 -4.30 22.89 1.71
CA GLU A 113 -3.78 22.26 0.49
C GLU A 113 -2.64 23.05 -0.12
N LYS A 114 -2.74 24.39 -0.13
CA LYS A 114 -1.67 25.28 -0.62
C LYS A 114 -0.41 25.15 0.24
N ASN A 115 -0.54 25.21 1.57
CA ASN A 115 0.59 25.13 2.49
C ASN A 115 1.28 23.76 2.39
N MET A 116 0.52 22.67 2.38
CA MET A 116 1.07 21.33 2.22
C MET A 116 1.70 21.12 0.84
N ALA A 117 1.13 21.66 -0.23
CA ALA A 117 1.76 21.61 -1.56
C ALA A 117 3.13 22.30 -1.57
N THR A 118 3.22 23.52 -1.01
CA THR A 118 4.48 24.26 -0.89
C THR A 118 5.49 23.53 -0.02
N PHE A 119 5.09 23.05 1.15
CA PHE A 119 5.96 22.33 2.08
C PHE A 119 6.55 21.07 1.46
N PHE A 120 5.73 20.21 0.85
CA PHE A 120 6.19 18.98 0.22
C PHE A 120 7.02 19.23 -1.06
N SER A 121 6.73 20.33 -1.78
CA SER A 121 7.57 20.78 -2.89
C SER A 121 8.98 21.14 -2.40
N GLY A 122 9.09 21.91 -1.30
CA GLY A 122 10.36 22.23 -0.64
C GLY A 122 11.15 20.99 -0.24
N LEU A 123 10.51 20.02 0.44
CA LEU A 123 11.14 18.76 0.84
C LEU A 123 11.69 17.96 -0.36
N LYS A 124 10.92 17.88 -1.46
CA LYS A 124 11.36 17.20 -2.68
C LYS A 124 12.55 17.88 -3.34
N ARG A 125 12.58 19.22 -3.37
CA ARG A 125 13.71 20.00 -3.91
C ARG A 125 14.98 19.80 -3.08
N MET A 126 14.87 19.84 -1.75
CA MET A 126 16.00 19.57 -0.86
C MET A 126 16.52 18.13 -1.03
N GLN A 127 15.61 17.16 -1.17
CA GLN A 127 15.98 15.77 -1.45
C GLN A 127 16.73 15.64 -2.78
N ALA A 128 16.23 16.27 -3.84
CA ALA A 128 16.85 16.23 -5.15
C ALA A 128 18.25 16.85 -5.15
N ALA A 129 18.43 17.99 -4.47
CA ALA A 129 19.75 18.62 -4.31
C ALA A 129 20.74 17.70 -3.58
N LYS A 130 20.29 16.99 -2.54
CA LYS A 130 21.09 16.00 -1.80
C LYS A 130 21.50 14.80 -2.66
N TYR A 131 20.62 14.34 -3.56
CA TYR A 131 20.98 13.29 -4.52
C TYR A 131 21.95 13.78 -5.58
N GLN A 132 21.78 15.02 -6.04
CA GLN A 132 22.71 15.66 -6.99
C GLN A 132 24.12 15.80 -6.41
N SER A 133 24.25 16.02 -5.11
CA SER A 133 25.54 16.05 -4.41
C SER A 133 26.13 14.66 -4.14
N GLY A 134 25.57 13.59 -4.73
CA GLY A 134 26.10 12.24 -4.62
C GLY A 134 25.75 11.50 -3.32
N THR A 135 24.84 12.03 -2.50
CA THR A 135 24.41 11.29 -1.31
C THR A 135 23.53 10.10 -1.74
N PRO A 136 23.70 8.91 -1.13
CA PRO A 136 22.89 7.75 -1.43
C PRO A 136 21.37 8.03 -1.30
N ARG A 137 20.59 7.31 -2.10
CA ARG A 137 19.12 7.41 -2.04
C ARG A 137 18.63 6.95 -0.68
N GLU A 138 17.88 7.81 0.00
CA GLU A 138 17.25 7.51 1.30
C GLU A 138 16.20 6.40 1.20
N SER A 139 15.65 6.16 0.01
CA SER A 139 14.61 5.16 -0.23
C SER A 139 14.58 4.72 -1.70
N GLY A 140 14.02 3.54 -1.92
CA GLY A 140 13.93 2.88 -3.21
C GLY A 140 14.82 1.65 -3.28
N LYS A 141 14.28 0.56 -3.86
CA LYS A 141 15.07 -0.64 -4.18
C LYS A 141 15.76 -0.41 -5.52
N TYR A 142 16.96 -0.95 -5.68
CA TYR A 142 17.57 -1.03 -7.01
C TYR A 142 16.71 -1.94 -7.90
N PRO A 143 16.58 -1.61 -9.21
CA PRO A 143 15.96 -2.53 -10.16
C PRO A 143 16.67 -3.89 -10.09
N LEU A 144 15.90 -4.98 -10.15
CA LEU A 144 16.46 -6.32 -10.20
C LEU A 144 17.10 -6.53 -11.59
N PRO A 145 18.43 -6.66 -11.69
CA PRO A 145 19.06 -6.88 -12.99
C PRO A 145 18.71 -8.27 -13.53
N TYR A 146 18.68 -8.42 -14.86
CA TYR A 146 18.38 -9.71 -15.49
C TYR A 146 19.34 -10.83 -15.03
N SER A 147 20.63 -10.53 -14.87
CA SER A 147 21.61 -11.51 -14.39
C SER A 147 21.28 -12.04 -12.99
N MET A 148 20.79 -11.19 -12.09
CA MET A 148 20.35 -11.58 -10.76
C MET A 148 19.02 -12.35 -10.83
N TYR A 149 18.09 -11.92 -11.68
CA TYR A 149 16.85 -12.67 -11.94
C TYR A 149 17.16 -14.10 -12.42
N HIS A 150 18.08 -14.26 -13.36
CA HIS A 150 18.51 -15.58 -13.84
C HIS A 150 19.08 -16.44 -12.70
N GLN A 151 19.95 -15.88 -11.84
CA GLN A 151 20.47 -16.60 -10.67
C GLN A 151 19.37 -17.02 -9.69
N LEU A 152 18.40 -16.13 -9.43
CA LEU A 152 17.23 -16.45 -8.60
C LEU A 152 16.38 -17.56 -9.22
N CYS A 153 16.25 -17.58 -10.55
CA CYS A 153 15.54 -18.63 -11.25
C CYS A 153 16.26 -19.99 -11.12
N SER A 154 17.59 -20.03 -11.31
CA SER A 154 18.38 -21.24 -11.06
C SER A 154 18.27 -21.72 -9.60
N ALA A 155 18.31 -20.79 -8.64
CA ALA A 155 18.18 -21.11 -7.23
C ALA A 155 16.78 -21.64 -6.87
N THR A 156 15.73 -21.09 -7.49
CA THR A 156 14.34 -21.53 -7.25
C THR A 156 14.04 -22.88 -7.89
N LEU A 157 14.62 -23.20 -9.05
CA LEU A 157 14.53 -24.54 -9.67
C LEU A 157 15.14 -25.63 -8.78
N ALA A 158 16.22 -25.33 -8.06
CA ALA A 158 16.87 -26.29 -7.18
C ALA A 158 16.09 -26.54 -5.87
N ARG A 159 14.99 -25.83 -5.62
CA ARG A 159 14.19 -25.97 -4.40
C ARG A 159 13.31 -27.22 -4.48
N GLN A 160 13.19 -27.91 -3.35
CA GLN A 160 12.27 -29.03 -3.18
C GLN A 160 10.86 -28.53 -2.79
N ASP A 161 10.30 -27.61 -3.58
CA ASP A 161 8.95 -27.05 -3.38
C ASP A 161 8.01 -27.32 -4.57
N ALA A 162 8.27 -28.41 -5.30
CA ALA A 162 7.54 -28.82 -6.49
C ALA A 162 7.48 -27.74 -7.59
N GLY A 163 8.48 -26.85 -7.64
CA GLY A 163 8.57 -25.78 -8.62
C GLY A 163 7.72 -24.55 -8.29
N PHE A 164 7.07 -24.49 -7.11
CA PHE A 164 6.21 -23.37 -6.73
C PHE A 164 6.95 -22.04 -6.74
N ALA A 165 8.12 -21.96 -6.11
CA ALA A 165 8.87 -20.71 -6.04
C ALA A 165 9.35 -20.25 -7.42
N HIS A 166 9.68 -21.21 -8.29
CA HIS A 166 10.10 -20.93 -9.65
C HIS A 166 8.94 -20.35 -10.47
N LEU A 167 7.80 -21.06 -10.50
CA LEU A 167 6.59 -20.61 -11.18
C LEU A 167 6.13 -19.23 -10.68
N PHE A 168 6.16 -19.00 -9.36
CA PHE A 168 5.78 -17.72 -8.78
C PHE A 168 6.69 -16.58 -9.26
N LEU A 169 8.01 -16.79 -9.24
CA LEU A 169 9.00 -15.79 -9.66
C LEU A 169 8.91 -15.50 -11.16
N THR A 170 8.87 -16.53 -12.01
CA THR A 170 8.81 -16.37 -13.47
C THR A 170 7.48 -15.76 -13.90
N THR A 171 6.36 -16.13 -13.26
CA THR A 171 5.06 -15.48 -13.49
C THR A 171 5.10 -14.00 -13.14
N GLN A 172 5.68 -13.65 -11.98
CA GLN A 172 5.80 -12.24 -11.58
C GLN A 172 6.64 -11.43 -12.57
N TRP A 173 7.74 -12.00 -13.04
CA TRP A 173 8.64 -11.38 -14.00
C TRP A 173 7.97 -11.21 -15.37
N ASN A 174 7.41 -12.28 -15.94
CA ASN A 174 6.75 -12.24 -17.26
C ASN A 174 5.57 -11.26 -17.28
N LEU A 175 4.74 -11.26 -16.24
CA LEU A 175 3.57 -10.37 -16.17
C LEU A 175 3.90 -8.96 -15.67
N MET A 176 5.16 -8.69 -15.29
CA MET A 176 5.63 -7.43 -14.71
C MET A 176 4.69 -6.91 -13.60
N CYS A 177 4.20 -7.82 -12.76
CA CYS A 177 3.11 -7.53 -11.83
C CYS A 177 3.58 -7.55 -10.37
N ARG A 178 2.68 -7.20 -9.45
CA ARG A 178 2.95 -7.26 -8.01
C ARG A 178 2.74 -8.69 -7.53
N PHE A 179 3.44 -9.07 -6.47
CA PHE A 179 3.25 -10.37 -5.82
C PHE A 179 1.78 -10.63 -5.45
N GLU A 180 1.03 -9.61 -4.99
CA GLU A 180 -0.41 -9.72 -4.68
C GLU A 180 -1.23 -10.13 -5.92
N SER A 181 -0.81 -9.70 -7.11
CA SER A 181 -1.45 -10.10 -8.37
C SER A 181 -1.15 -11.56 -8.71
N VAL A 182 0.08 -12.04 -8.50
CA VAL A 182 0.43 -13.46 -8.72
C VAL A 182 -0.29 -14.36 -7.73
N GLN A 183 -0.33 -13.97 -6.46
CA GLN A 183 -0.99 -14.72 -5.38
C GLN A 183 -2.48 -14.97 -5.64
N THR A 184 -3.14 -14.08 -6.38
CA THR A 184 -4.58 -14.16 -6.65
C THR A 184 -4.92 -14.84 -7.98
N LEU A 185 -3.91 -15.26 -8.75
CA LEU A 185 -4.14 -16.06 -9.95
C LEU A 185 -4.67 -17.45 -9.58
N CYS A 186 -5.52 -17.98 -10.45
CA CYS A 186 -6.04 -19.33 -10.40
C CYS A 186 -6.07 -19.89 -11.82
N THR A 187 -6.35 -21.16 -11.97
CA THR A 187 -6.36 -21.83 -13.29
C THR A 187 -7.36 -21.21 -14.26
N GLU A 188 -8.49 -20.69 -13.79
CA GLU A 188 -9.50 -20.00 -14.62
C GLU A 188 -9.01 -18.66 -15.20
N HIS A 189 -7.95 -18.09 -14.63
CA HIS A 189 -7.32 -16.88 -15.15
C HIS A 189 -6.33 -17.18 -16.30
N LEU A 190 -6.02 -18.45 -16.54
CA LEU A 190 -5.05 -18.88 -17.54
C LEU A 190 -5.76 -19.42 -18.78
N SER A 191 -5.20 -19.10 -19.94
CA SER A 191 -5.72 -19.51 -21.24
C SER A 191 -4.55 -19.85 -22.16
N ALA A 192 -4.70 -20.93 -22.92
CA ALA A 192 -3.72 -21.27 -23.95
C ALA A 192 -3.97 -20.40 -25.19
N HIS A 193 -2.90 -19.78 -25.70
CA HIS A 193 -2.92 -18.92 -26.88
C HIS A 193 -1.76 -19.31 -27.78
N ASP A 194 -1.94 -20.32 -28.62
CA ASP A 194 -0.94 -20.86 -29.55
C ASP A 194 0.49 -20.95 -28.95
N ASP A 195 1.32 -19.93 -29.15
CA ASP A 195 2.72 -19.84 -28.68
C ASP A 195 2.90 -19.20 -27.28
N SER A 196 1.81 -18.96 -26.55
CA SER A 196 1.82 -18.25 -25.27
C SER A 196 0.75 -18.75 -24.30
N VAL A 197 0.95 -18.40 -23.03
CA VAL A 197 -0.08 -18.53 -21.99
C VAL A 197 -0.62 -17.14 -21.67
N GLY A 198 -1.91 -16.93 -21.95
CA GLY A 198 -2.63 -15.70 -21.62
C GLY A 198 -3.10 -15.71 -20.17
N CYS A 199 -2.92 -14.59 -19.47
CA CYS A 199 -3.30 -14.39 -18.09
C CYS A 199 -4.25 -13.18 -17.95
N VAL A 200 -5.49 -13.43 -17.56
CA VAL A 200 -6.52 -12.40 -17.36
C VAL A 200 -6.60 -12.04 -15.89
N THR A 201 -6.44 -10.74 -15.57
CA THR A 201 -6.68 -10.23 -14.21
C THR A 201 -7.89 -9.32 -14.18
N TYR A 202 -8.92 -9.70 -13.41
CA TYR A 202 -10.16 -8.93 -13.29
C TYR A 202 -10.05 -7.70 -12.40
N LYS A 203 -9.03 -7.65 -11.54
CA LYS A 203 -8.70 -6.48 -10.71
C LYS A 203 -7.26 -6.10 -10.90
N SER A 204 -7.00 -4.81 -10.92
CA SER A 204 -5.64 -4.25 -10.88
C SER A 204 -5.61 -3.09 -9.90
N LYS A 205 -4.40 -2.61 -9.57
CA LYS A 205 -4.26 -1.44 -8.68
C LYS A 205 -5.12 -0.25 -9.15
N THR A 206 -5.20 -0.02 -10.46
CA THR A 206 -5.93 1.10 -11.07
C THR A 206 -7.35 0.75 -11.50
N ASN A 207 -7.69 -0.54 -11.58
CA ASN A 207 -9.03 -1.05 -11.93
C ASN A 207 -9.55 -1.93 -10.80
N GLN A 208 -10.03 -1.30 -9.71
CA GLN A 208 -10.58 -2.03 -8.57
C GLN A 208 -12.00 -2.56 -8.83
N GLU A 209 -12.74 -1.88 -9.71
CA GLU A 209 -14.14 -2.19 -10.05
C GLU A 209 -14.27 -3.22 -11.18
N GLY A 210 -13.16 -3.60 -11.83
CA GLY A 210 -13.16 -4.59 -12.92
C GLY A 210 -13.86 -4.14 -14.20
N LYS A 211 -14.10 -2.83 -14.36
CA LYS A 211 -14.80 -2.24 -15.52
C LYS A 211 -13.91 -2.06 -16.74
N GLY A 212 -12.59 -2.05 -16.55
CA GLY A 212 -11.63 -1.93 -17.64
C GLY A 212 -11.58 -3.16 -18.55
N PRO A 213 -10.98 -3.03 -19.75
CA PRO A 213 -10.75 -4.14 -20.67
C PRO A 213 -10.01 -5.30 -19.99
N LYS A 214 -10.36 -6.53 -20.38
CA LYS A 214 -9.87 -7.78 -19.78
C LYS A 214 -8.90 -8.48 -20.72
N ASP A 215 -8.08 -7.70 -21.41
CA ASP A 215 -7.11 -8.23 -22.36
C ASP A 215 -6.08 -9.09 -21.61
N PRO A 216 -5.83 -10.33 -22.08
CA PRO A 216 -4.85 -11.20 -21.44
C PRO A 216 -3.44 -10.58 -21.54
N ARG A 217 -2.68 -10.68 -20.45
CA ARG A 217 -1.23 -10.49 -20.49
C ARG A 217 -0.59 -11.82 -20.83
N HIS A 218 0.28 -11.83 -21.82
CA HIS A 218 0.87 -13.06 -22.35
C HIS A 218 2.22 -13.36 -21.69
N MET A 219 2.42 -14.64 -21.36
CA MET A 219 3.70 -15.22 -20.94
C MET A 219 4.21 -16.10 -22.07
N TYR A 220 5.48 -15.94 -22.43
CA TYR A 220 6.10 -16.63 -23.57
C TYR A 220 7.20 -17.57 -23.10
N ALA A 221 7.34 -18.68 -23.81
CA ALA A 221 8.45 -19.58 -23.57
C ALA A 221 9.77 -18.99 -24.10
N ASN A 222 10.87 -19.21 -23.38
CA ASN A 222 12.22 -18.92 -23.83
C ASN A 222 13.02 -20.23 -23.96
N PRO A 223 12.94 -20.92 -25.11
CA PRO A 223 13.62 -22.21 -25.30
C PRO A 223 15.16 -22.08 -25.26
N GLN A 224 15.71 -20.89 -25.47
CA GLN A 224 17.16 -20.64 -25.40
C GLN A 224 17.66 -20.45 -23.96
N SER A 225 16.77 -20.16 -23.01
CA SER A 225 17.10 -20.03 -21.59
C SER A 225 16.01 -20.67 -20.73
N PRO A 226 15.92 -22.02 -20.70
CA PRO A 226 14.88 -22.75 -19.96
C PRO A 226 14.89 -22.45 -18.47
N THR A 227 16.03 -22.03 -17.93
CA THR A 227 16.19 -21.63 -16.53
C THR A 227 15.37 -20.39 -16.16
N THR A 228 14.90 -19.59 -17.12
CA THR A 228 14.15 -18.35 -16.86
C THR A 228 12.68 -18.42 -17.27
N CYS A 229 12.25 -19.62 -17.65
CA CYS A 229 11.00 -19.92 -18.30
C CYS A 229 9.96 -20.43 -17.31
#